data_AF-A0A2A7BGI7-F1
#
_entry.id   AF-A0A2A7BGI7-F1
#
_cell.length_a   1.000
_cell.length_b   1.000
_cell.length_c   1.000
_cell.angle_alpha   90.00
_cell.angle_beta   90.00
_cell.angle_gamma   90.00
#
_symmetry.space_group_name_H-M   'P 1'
#
loop_
_entity.id
_entity.type
_entity.pdbx_description
1 polymer ?
#
loop_
_entity_poly.entity_id
_entity_poly.type
_entity_poly.pdbx_seq_one_letter_code
_entity_poly.pdbx_strand_id
1 'polypeptide(L)'
;MKISRRSVLRYSGLTAALLALTGCSASPGSAILGGDLPDWMKSLFCGSAASSSASSEAATSSASSAAAAGEAAASSAASSEAASSAFSLLPAYDADPLTGEARKSTGRMVGVMVNNIANSEKQNARPQRGIGSADLLIESKVEGGITRLCAVFRDADTIPEVGPLRSGRDQFLQLLMPHQALYYHDGESIFCTQFINVYDYSGLNIGGKSYFNTPVHPHVAHRDNRGRNVAYEHTEFTSGKEIRQAAGNAGIGLTYANETPFFHFADYRTAASNDLPGAPAAKTISITHSESYRTRLSYNSWGRSYKLEMYNRSKKAYENTVDELTGKQLTFDNVVVCFADIAAYAGDSHDVQSVNYVAGGQAYLFTRGGVQVGRWEKPHPTHPLKLYTETGEEMTLNRGKTYLALVDNDEWSNFSY
;
A
#
# COMPACT_ATOMS: atom_id res chain seq x y z
N MET A 1 10.92 37.07 -0.11
CA MET A 1 11.20 35.73 -0.69
C MET A 1 9.94 34.89 -0.54
N LYS A 2 9.26 34.50 -1.62
CA LYS A 2 8.14 33.55 -1.53
C LYS A 2 8.71 32.16 -1.33
N ILE A 3 8.55 31.59 -0.13
CA ILE A 3 8.95 30.21 0.15
C ILE A 3 8.00 29.31 -0.65
N SER A 4 8.53 28.51 -1.58
CA SER A 4 7.70 27.58 -2.35
C SER A 4 7.26 26.41 -1.46
N ARG A 5 6.08 25.83 -1.70
CA ARG A 5 5.62 24.61 -1.00
C ARG A 5 6.69 23.51 -1.03
N ARG A 6 7.36 23.31 -2.16
CA ARG A 6 8.46 22.34 -2.30
C ARG A 6 9.66 22.66 -1.42
N SER A 7 9.96 23.94 -1.20
CA SER A 7 11.00 24.34 -0.25
C SER A 7 10.61 23.94 1.17
N VAL A 8 9.35 24.17 1.58
CA VAL A 8 8.84 23.72 2.89
C VAL A 8 8.86 22.20 3.01
N LEU A 9 8.39 21.48 1.99
CA LEU A 9 8.34 20.02 1.95
C LEU A 9 9.73 19.37 2.01
N ARG A 10 10.76 19.99 1.43
CA ARG A 10 12.14 19.51 1.58
C ARG A 10 12.61 19.58 3.03
N TYR A 11 12.28 20.65 3.74
CA TYR A 11 12.64 20.80 5.15
C TYR A 11 11.78 19.92 6.08
N SER A 12 10.46 19.84 5.86
CA SER A 12 9.58 18.99 6.67
C SER A 12 9.75 17.49 6.36
N GLY A 13 10.01 17.14 5.10
CA GLY A 13 10.36 15.78 4.67
C GLY A 13 11.67 15.30 5.27
N LEU A 14 12.66 16.18 5.42
CA LEU A 14 13.88 15.88 6.20
C LEU A 14 13.54 15.53 7.65
N THR A 15 12.69 16.31 8.31
CA THR A 15 12.28 16.01 9.69
C THR A 15 11.49 14.71 9.80
N ALA A 16 10.57 14.43 8.87
CA ALA A 16 9.79 13.19 8.86
C ALA A 16 10.66 11.96 8.59
N ALA A 17 11.59 12.05 7.62
CA ALA A 17 12.56 10.99 7.34
C ALA A 17 13.54 10.79 8.50
N LEU A 18 14.05 11.87 9.11
CA LEU A 18 14.90 11.78 10.29
C LEU A 18 14.15 11.15 11.46
N LEU A 19 12.90 11.55 11.74
CA LEU A 19 12.08 10.94 12.79
C LEU A 19 11.81 9.45 12.51
N ALA A 20 11.50 9.11 11.26
CA ALA A 20 11.35 7.72 10.84
C ALA A 20 12.66 6.91 10.95
N LEU A 21 13.83 7.53 10.77
CA LEU A 21 15.12 6.85 10.87
C LEU A 21 15.74 6.87 12.28
N THR A 22 15.29 7.76 13.16
CA THR A 22 15.80 7.94 14.54
C THR A 22 14.90 7.36 15.62
N GLY A 23 13.70 6.89 15.26
CA GLY A 23 12.70 6.31 16.19
C GLY A 23 13.14 5.05 16.95
N CYS A 24 14.38 4.60 16.81
CA CYS A 24 14.95 3.46 17.54
C CYS A 24 16.10 3.90 18.45
N SER A 25 15.77 4.46 19.61
CA SER A 25 16.67 4.39 20.79
C SER A 25 15.87 4.40 22.09
N ALA A 26 15.23 3.28 22.39
CA ALA A 26 14.82 2.96 23.75
C ALA A 26 15.52 1.67 24.18
N SER A 27 16.72 1.82 24.75
CA SER A 27 17.25 0.87 25.73
C SER A 27 18.06 1.62 26.79
N PRO A 28 18.00 1.20 28.06
CA PRO A 28 18.29 2.05 29.20
C PRO A 28 19.77 2.02 29.60
N GLY A 29 20.35 3.21 29.83
CA GLY A 29 21.59 3.38 30.58
C GLY A 29 22.72 4.09 29.82
N SER A 30 22.97 5.35 30.23
CA SER A 30 24.23 6.14 30.20
C SER A 30 25.18 6.02 28.98
N ALA A 31 25.74 7.08 28.38
CA ALA A 31 25.84 8.50 28.71
C ALA A 31 26.36 9.27 27.47
N ILE A 32 25.89 10.52 27.33
CA ILE A 32 26.56 11.71 26.76
C ILE A 32 27.25 11.61 25.39
N LEU A 33 26.68 12.33 24.41
CA LEU A 33 27.30 13.28 23.47
C LEU A 33 26.10 13.94 22.76
N GLY A 34 25.70 15.17 23.07
CA GLY A 34 26.44 16.40 22.82
C GLY A 34 25.98 16.99 21.48
N GLY A 35 24.88 17.76 21.49
CA GLY A 35 24.33 18.44 20.31
C GLY A 35 23.15 19.32 20.69
N ASP A 36 23.36 20.63 20.71
CA ASP A 36 22.42 21.65 21.17
C ASP A 36 21.13 21.70 20.34
N LEU A 37 19.99 21.57 21.02
CA LEU A 37 18.67 21.89 20.49
C LEU A 37 18.46 23.42 20.49
N PRO A 38 18.02 24.03 19.37
CA PRO A 38 17.76 25.47 19.29
C PRO A 38 16.65 25.93 20.25
N ASP A 39 16.82 27.11 20.86
CA ASP A 39 15.97 27.65 21.94
C ASP A 39 14.49 27.86 21.59
N TRP A 40 14.11 27.83 20.31
CA TRP A 40 12.71 27.91 19.89
C TRP A 40 11.90 26.63 20.17
N MET A 41 12.55 25.52 20.50
CA MET A 41 11.90 24.23 20.79
C MET A 41 11.57 24.02 22.27
N LYS A 42 11.90 24.98 23.16
CA LYS A 42 11.68 24.89 24.62
C LYS A 42 10.32 25.43 25.10
N SER A 43 9.47 25.99 24.23
CA SER A 43 8.21 26.64 24.67
C SER A 43 6.91 25.89 24.35
N LEU A 44 6.94 24.60 24.00
CA LEU A 44 5.74 23.83 23.61
C LEU A 44 5.31 22.74 24.59
N PHE A 45 5.92 22.63 25.76
CA PHE A 45 5.49 21.68 26.80
C PHE A 45 5.44 22.34 28.18
N CYS A 46 4.39 23.14 28.39
CA CYS A 46 3.85 23.46 29.71
C CYS A 46 2.37 23.80 29.53
N GLY A 47 1.50 22.80 29.71
CA GLY A 47 0.05 22.94 29.61
C GLY A 47 -0.62 21.83 30.43
N SER A 48 -1.16 22.24 31.57
CA SER A 48 -1.61 21.46 32.72
C SER A 48 -2.65 20.36 32.48
N ALA A 49 -2.51 19.29 33.27
CA ALA A 49 -3.57 18.33 33.56
C ALA A 49 -4.50 18.86 34.67
N ALA A 50 -5.81 18.69 34.52
CA ALA A 50 -6.77 18.62 35.62
C ALA A 50 -8.03 17.85 35.20
N SER A 51 -8.41 16.93 36.07
CA SER A 51 -9.49 15.94 36.00
C SER A 51 -10.83 16.44 36.56
N SER A 52 -11.84 15.55 36.47
CA SER A 52 -13.06 15.43 37.31
C SER A 52 -14.30 16.23 36.84
N SER A 53 -15.57 15.83 36.97
CA SER A 53 -16.27 14.59 37.38
C SER A 53 -17.78 14.90 37.49
N ALA A 54 -18.67 13.94 37.15
CA ALA A 54 -20.04 13.70 37.69
C ALA A 54 -21.10 14.83 37.47
N SER A 55 -22.43 14.67 37.44
CA SER A 55 -23.43 13.78 38.08
C SER A 55 -24.78 14.02 37.34
N SER A 56 -25.53 13.00 36.89
CA SER A 56 -26.73 12.37 37.50
C SER A 56 -27.93 13.27 37.85
N GLU A 57 -29.06 13.05 37.16
CA GLU A 57 -30.46 13.30 37.56
C GLU A 57 -31.32 12.27 36.79
N ALA A 58 -32.48 11.75 37.19
CA ALA A 58 -33.28 11.70 38.40
C ALA A 58 -34.24 10.52 38.18
N ALA A 59 -34.55 9.71 39.21
CA ALA A 59 -35.52 8.62 39.11
C ALA A 59 -36.71 8.90 40.03
N THR A 60 -37.89 8.98 39.44
CA THR A 60 -39.18 9.02 40.15
C THR A 60 -39.88 7.67 40.06
N SER A 61 -40.48 7.31 41.18
CA SER A 61 -41.30 6.12 41.44
C SER A 61 -42.66 6.14 40.71
N SER A 62 -43.18 4.98 40.35
CA SER A 62 -44.52 4.51 40.77
C SER A 62 -44.86 3.13 40.17
N ALA A 63 -45.69 2.39 40.90
CA ALA A 63 -45.98 0.97 40.72
C ALA A 63 -47.34 0.72 40.04
N SER A 64 -47.45 -0.52 39.55
CA SER A 64 -48.67 -1.35 39.39
C SER A 64 -49.61 -1.12 38.20
N SER A 65 -49.68 -2.12 37.31
CA SER A 65 -50.92 -2.90 37.09
C SER A 65 -50.72 -4.13 36.18
N ALA A 66 -51.14 -5.29 36.70
CA ALA A 66 -51.88 -6.39 36.05
C ALA A 66 -51.38 -7.05 34.75
N ALA A 67 -50.94 -8.31 34.93
CA ALA A 67 -51.48 -9.52 34.30
C ALA A 67 -52.10 -9.43 32.88
N ALA A 68 -51.40 -10.02 31.90
CA ALA A 68 -51.90 -11.02 30.93
C ALA A 68 -51.01 -11.06 29.68
N ALA A 69 -50.01 -11.96 29.64
CA ALA A 69 -49.37 -12.41 28.38
C ALA A 69 -48.40 -13.58 28.66
N GLY A 70 -48.93 -14.70 29.14
CA GLY A 70 -48.14 -15.90 29.49
C GLY A 70 -47.71 -16.77 28.31
N GLU A 71 -48.13 -16.49 27.07
CA GLU A 71 -47.90 -17.41 25.94
C GLU A 71 -47.13 -16.80 24.74
N ALA A 72 -46.80 -15.50 24.78
CA ALA A 72 -45.98 -14.87 23.73
C ALA A 72 -44.47 -14.86 24.06
N ALA A 73 -44.09 -15.02 25.33
CA ALA A 73 -42.69 -14.96 25.77
C ALA A 73 -41.86 -16.19 25.38
N ALA A 74 -42.49 -17.38 25.28
CA ALA A 74 -41.79 -18.61 24.89
C ALA A 74 -41.44 -18.66 23.40
N SER A 75 -42.27 -18.04 22.53
CA SER A 75 -42.01 -17.94 21.09
C SER A 75 -40.96 -16.86 20.78
N SER A 76 -40.94 -15.77 21.55
CA SER A 76 -39.92 -14.71 21.44
C SER A 76 -38.54 -15.18 21.91
N ALA A 77 -38.46 -15.99 22.97
CA ALA A 77 -37.20 -16.51 23.49
C ALA A 77 -36.59 -17.60 22.57
N ALA A 78 -37.44 -18.48 22.00
CA ALA A 78 -37.01 -19.47 21.02
C ALA A 78 -36.55 -18.82 19.70
N SER A 79 -37.16 -17.69 19.31
CA SER A 79 -36.75 -16.91 18.12
C SER A 79 -35.46 -16.11 18.36
N SER A 80 -35.21 -15.62 19.58
CA SER A 80 -33.94 -14.96 19.93
C SER A 80 -32.79 -15.95 20.13
N GLU A 81 -33.04 -17.15 20.65
CA GLU A 81 -32.04 -18.23 20.70
C GLU A 81 -31.73 -18.81 19.31
N ALA A 82 -32.73 -18.93 18.41
CA ALA A 82 -32.52 -19.34 17.02
C ALA A 82 -31.74 -18.29 16.20
N ALA A 83 -31.96 -17.00 16.47
CA ALA A 83 -31.20 -15.92 15.85
C ALA A 83 -29.77 -15.80 16.41
N SER A 84 -29.54 -16.09 17.70
CA SER A 84 -28.19 -16.10 18.28
C SER A 84 -27.39 -17.35 17.90
N SER A 85 -28.06 -18.48 17.63
CA SER A 85 -27.41 -19.70 17.15
C SER A 85 -27.10 -19.67 15.64
N ALA A 86 -27.81 -18.86 14.86
CA ALA A 86 -27.47 -18.57 13.45
C ALA A 86 -26.16 -17.76 13.28
N PHE A 87 -25.70 -17.05 14.31
CA PHE A 87 -24.40 -16.37 14.28
C PHE A 87 -23.19 -17.32 14.43
N SER A 88 -23.43 -18.63 14.62
CA SER A 88 -22.38 -19.65 14.80
C SER A 88 -22.13 -20.56 13.58
N LEU A 89 -22.73 -20.29 12.42
CA LEU A 89 -22.64 -21.17 11.23
C LEU A 89 -21.57 -20.79 10.20
N LEU A 90 -20.91 -19.65 10.33
CA LEU A 90 -19.85 -19.27 9.40
C LEU A 90 -18.55 -20.01 9.75
N PRO A 91 -17.80 -20.53 8.76
CA PRO A 91 -16.50 -21.11 9.02
C PRO A 91 -15.56 -20.08 9.66
N ALA A 92 -14.46 -20.53 10.27
CA ALA A 92 -13.43 -19.64 10.79
C ALA A 92 -12.98 -18.66 9.68
N TYR A 93 -12.79 -17.40 10.05
CA TYR A 93 -12.33 -16.37 9.11
C TYR A 93 -10.86 -16.62 8.78
N ASP A 94 -10.59 -16.94 7.51
CA ASP A 94 -9.24 -17.12 6.99
C ASP A 94 -9.15 -16.53 5.58
N ALA A 95 -9.07 -15.20 5.53
CA ALA A 95 -8.97 -14.48 4.28
C ALA A 95 -7.52 -14.38 3.80
N ASP A 96 -7.33 -14.44 2.48
CA ASP A 96 -6.11 -14.05 1.80
C ASP A 96 -5.83 -12.57 2.09
N PRO A 97 -4.65 -12.23 2.63
CA PRO A 97 -4.44 -10.88 3.13
C PRO A 97 -4.24 -9.82 2.03
N LEU A 98 -4.07 -10.18 0.76
CA LEU A 98 -4.00 -9.21 -0.35
C LEU A 98 -5.33 -8.99 -1.06
N THR A 99 -6.21 -10.01 -1.05
CA THR A 99 -7.43 -10.00 -1.87
C THR A 99 -8.72 -10.09 -1.06
N GLY A 100 -8.66 -10.49 0.21
CA GLY A 100 -9.85 -10.75 1.01
C GLY A 100 -10.64 -11.99 0.59
N GLU A 101 -10.20 -12.75 -0.41
CA GLU A 101 -10.80 -14.04 -0.78
C GLU A 101 -10.50 -15.12 0.27
N ALA A 102 -11.12 -16.29 0.18
CA ALA A 102 -10.72 -17.43 1.01
C ALA A 102 -9.23 -17.75 0.79
N ARG A 103 -8.47 -17.90 1.88
CA ARG A 103 -7.03 -18.17 1.83
C ARG A 103 -6.76 -19.48 1.09
N LYS A 104 -5.81 -19.44 0.16
CA LYS A 104 -5.38 -20.58 -0.68
C LYS A 104 -3.95 -21.03 -0.38
N SER A 105 -3.23 -20.30 0.46
CA SER A 105 -1.79 -20.49 0.70
C SER A 105 -1.37 -19.87 2.04
N THR A 106 -0.39 -20.47 2.69
CA THR A 106 0.33 -19.93 3.85
C THR A 106 1.70 -19.35 3.46
N GLY A 107 1.92 -19.18 2.15
CA GLY A 107 3.15 -18.60 1.62
C GLY A 107 3.32 -17.14 2.07
N ARG A 108 4.58 -16.72 2.17
CA ARG A 108 4.95 -15.36 2.45
C ARG A 108 4.71 -14.51 1.20
N MET A 109 4.07 -13.36 1.39
CA MET A 109 3.91 -12.37 0.33
C MET A 109 5.26 -11.98 -0.28
N VAL A 110 5.28 -11.73 -1.58
CA VAL A 110 6.48 -11.26 -2.28
C VAL A 110 6.15 -9.97 -3.01
N GLY A 111 6.85 -8.89 -2.67
CA GLY A 111 6.79 -7.61 -3.39
C GLY A 111 7.96 -7.50 -4.34
N VAL A 112 7.69 -7.54 -5.64
CA VAL A 112 8.70 -7.42 -6.71
C VAL A 112 8.69 -6.00 -7.27
N MET A 113 9.84 -5.34 -7.25
CA MET A 113 10.00 -4.03 -7.86
C MET A 113 10.13 -4.14 -9.38
N VAL A 114 9.21 -3.49 -10.08
CA VAL A 114 9.07 -3.58 -11.53
C VAL A 114 9.25 -2.19 -12.17
N ASN A 115 10.02 -2.17 -13.24
CA ASN A 115 10.30 -0.98 -14.01
C ASN A 115 9.05 -0.51 -14.77
N ASN A 116 8.80 0.79 -14.80
CA ASN A 116 7.67 1.39 -15.50
C ASN A 116 8.07 2.45 -16.54
N ILE A 117 9.37 2.57 -16.86
CA ILE A 117 9.87 3.59 -17.78
C ILE A 117 9.30 3.39 -19.21
N ALA A 118 8.92 4.49 -19.86
CA ALA A 118 8.40 4.50 -21.23
C ALA A 118 8.73 5.81 -21.97
N ASN A 119 9.98 6.26 -21.86
CA ASN A 119 10.41 7.57 -22.37
C ASN A 119 10.78 7.55 -23.86
N SER A 120 11.41 6.48 -24.31
CA SER A 120 11.89 6.29 -25.70
C SER A 120 11.99 4.80 -26.01
N GLU A 121 12.26 4.42 -27.25
CA GLU A 121 12.48 3.01 -27.62
C GLU A 121 13.54 2.33 -26.73
N LYS A 122 14.69 3.00 -26.53
CA LYS A 122 15.78 2.52 -25.67
C LYS A 122 15.40 2.49 -24.19
N GLN A 123 14.56 3.43 -23.74
CA GLN A 123 14.09 3.57 -22.36
C GLN A 123 12.62 3.16 -22.24
N ASN A 124 12.32 1.90 -22.59
CA ASN A 124 10.98 1.36 -22.52
C ASN A 124 10.96 -0.03 -21.89
N ALA A 125 10.44 -0.11 -20.66
CA ALA A 125 10.19 -1.35 -19.95
C ALA A 125 8.82 -1.97 -20.27
N ARG A 126 7.89 -1.20 -20.83
CA ARG A 126 6.50 -1.61 -21.12
C ARG A 126 6.37 -2.32 -22.48
N PRO A 127 5.42 -3.27 -22.64
CA PRO A 127 4.66 -3.92 -21.56
C PRO A 127 5.57 -4.73 -20.65
N GLN A 128 5.16 -4.91 -19.40
CA GLN A 128 5.84 -5.76 -18.42
C GLN A 128 5.36 -7.21 -18.53
N ARG A 129 6.13 -8.14 -17.95
CA ARG A 129 5.74 -9.56 -17.80
C ARG A 129 5.28 -9.84 -16.38
N GLY A 130 4.28 -10.70 -16.23
CA GLY A 130 3.87 -11.30 -14.96
C GLY A 130 3.05 -10.42 -14.02
N ILE A 131 3.04 -9.09 -14.21
CA ILE A 131 2.32 -8.14 -13.36
C ILE A 131 0.80 -8.32 -13.38
N GLY A 132 0.25 -8.98 -14.41
CA GLY A 132 -1.17 -9.33 -14.48
C GLY A 132 -1.58 -10.42 -13.50
N SER A 133 -0.62 -11.18 -12.95
CA SER A 133 -0.86 -12.19 -11.91
C SER A 133 -0.73 -11.65 -10.47
N ALA A 134 -0.25 -10.41 -10.29
CA ALA A 134 -0.17 -9.77 -8.99
C ALA A 134 -1.57 -9.55 -8.38
N ASP A 135 -1.66 -9.68 -7.06
CA ASP A 135 -2.87 -9.48 -6.27
C ASP A 135 -3.05 -8.00 -5.89
N LEU A 136 -1.92 -7.32 -5.67
CA LEU A 136 -1.82 -5.89 -5.45
C LEU A 136 -0.74 -5.29 -6.37
N LEU A 137 -1.09 -4.22 -7.10
CA LEU A 137 -0.14 -3.45 -7.89
C LEU A 137 -0.04 -2.04 -7.30
N ILE A 138 1.16 -1.68 -6.81
CA ILE A 138 1.42 -0.36 -6.21
C ILE A 138 2.16 0.51 -7.22
N GLU A 139 1.69 1.72 -7.48
CA GLU A 139 2.37 2.72 -8.31
C GLU A 139 2.71 3.97 -7.49
N SER A 140 3.95 4.45 -7.63
CA SER A 140 4.39 5.69 -7.00
C SER A 140 5.49 6.38 -7.82
N LYS A 141 5.55 7.71 -7.73
CA LYS A 141 6.58 8.55 -8.35
C LYS A 141 7.93 8.33 -7.66
N VAL A 142 8.98 8.14 -8.46
CA VAL A 142 10.37 8.04 -8.02
C VAL A 142 11.22 9.15 -8.68
N GLU A 143 12.54 8.97 -8.82
CA GLU A 143 13.45 9.98 -9.38
C GLU A 143 13.06 10.42 -10.80
N GLY A 144 13.30 11.69 -11.11
CA GLY A 144 13.15 12.22 -12.47
C GLY A 144 11.71 12.29 -12.95
N GLY A 145 10.74 12.21 -12.02
CA GLY A 145 9.31 12.27 -12.33
C GLY A 145 8.76 11.01 -13.01
N ILE A 146 9.52 9.91 -13.08
CA ILE A 146 9.00 8.61 -13.54
C ILE A 146 8.27 7.91 -12.41
N THR A 147 7.43 6.92 -12.74
CA THR A 147 6.90 5.99 -11.72
C THR A 147 7.63 4.66 -11.74
N ARG A 148 7.52 3.92 -10.64
CA ARG A 148 7.79 2.48 -10.59
C ARG A 148 6.57 1.74 -10.09
N LEU A 149 6.55 0.45 -10.39
CA LEU A 149 5.54 -0.46 -9.90
C LEU A 149 6.16 -1.36 -8.83
N CYS A 150 5.36 -1.76 -7.83
CA CYS A 150 5.62 -2.92 -7.00
C CYS A 150 4.48 -3.91 -7.21
N ALA A 151 4.79 -5.06 -7.80
CA ALA A 151 3.86 -6.16 -8.00
C ALA A 151 3.93 -7.06 -6.77
N VAL A 152 2.84 -7.14 -6.02
CA VAL A 152 2.76 -7.92 -4.78
C VAL A 152 1.93 -9.16 -5.02
N PHE A 153 2.53 -10.31 -4.74
CA PHE A 153 1.96 -11.64 -4.93
C PHE A 153 1.73 -12.29 -3.58
N ARG A 154 0.64 -13.06 -3.43
CA ARG A 154 0.34 -13.79 -2.20
C ARG A 154 1.44 -14.75 -1.77
N ASP A 155 2.13 -15.37 -2.73
CA ASP A 155 3.27 -16.25 -2.48
C ASP A 155 4.18 -16.42 -3.72
N ALA A 156 5.37 -16.98 -3.50
CA ALA A 156 6.37 -17.20 -4.55
C ALA A 156 5.96 -18.26 -5.60
N ASP A 157 5.00 -19.14 -5.33
CA ASP A 157 4.60 -20.21 -6.26
C ASP A 157 3.68 -19.71 -7.37
N THR A 158 3.02 -18.59 -7.13
CA THR A 158 2.11 -17.96 -8.10
C THR A 158 2.80 -17.04 -9.09
N ILE A 159 4.08 -16.73 -8.89
CA ILE A 159 4.81 -15.73 -9.66
C ILE A 159 5.32 -16.37 -10.97
N PRO A 160 4.83 -15.95 -12.15
CA PRO A 160 5.40 -16.35 -13.43
C PRO A 160 6.76 -15.64 -13.62
N GLU A 161 7.26 -15.55 -14.85
CA GLU A 161 8.32 -14.58 -15.13
C GLU A 161 7.80 -13.16 -14.92
N VAL A 162 8.53 -12.35 -14.15
CA VAL A 162 8.13 -11.01 -13.75
C VAL A 162 9.26 -10.01 -13.96
N GLY A 163 8.91 -8.84 -14.53
CA GLY A 163 9.84 -7.76 -14.77
C GLY A 163 9.46 -6.86 -15.94
N PRO A 164 10.37 -5.98 -16.41
CA PRO A 164 11.76 -5.91 -15.96
C PRO A 164 11.91 -5.48 -14.50
N LEU A 165 12.86 -6.06 -13.76
CA LEU A 165 13.20 -5.65 -12.40
C LEU A 165 13.73 -4.21 -12.39
N ARG A 166 13.52 -3.54 -11.25
CA ARG A 166 14.16 -2.26 -10.96
C ARG A 166 14.44 -2.15 -9.46
N SER A 167 15.21 -1.14 -9.12
CA SER A 167 15.69 -0.90 -7.78
C SER A 167 14.60 -0.65 -6.74
N GLY A 168 14.90 -1.06 -5.50
CA GLY A 168 14.09 -0.81 -4.33
C GLY A 168 14.03 0.67 -3.94
N ARG A 169 12.92 1.09 -3.36
CA ARG A 169 12.73 2.40 -2.72
C ARG A 169 11.99 2.21 -1.40
N ASP A 170 12.39 3.01 -0.42
CA ASP A 170 11.80 3.06 0.92
C ASP A 170 10.28 3.27 0.88
N GLN A 171 9.76 4.06 -0.07
CA GLN A 171 8.33 4.26 -0.20
C GLN A 171 7.53 2.97 -0.46
N PHE A 172 8.08 1.99 -1.19
CA PHE A 172 7.42 0.69 -1.37
C PHE A 172 7.73 -0.26 -0.21
N LEU A 173 8.99 -0.27 0.26
CA LEU A 173 9.39 -1.07 1.42
C LEU A 173 8.50 -0.79 2.63
N GLN A 174 8.22 0.48 2.95
CA GLN A 174 7.37 0.87 4.07
C GLN A 174 5.94 0.31 3.99
N LEU A 175 5.42 0.02 2.79
CA LEU A 175 4.12 -0.64 2.63
C LEU A 175 4.22 -2.16 2.80
N LEU A 176 5.39 -2.75 2.58
CA LEU A 176 5.61 -4.20 2.65
C LEU A 176 6.04 -4.68 4.05
N MET A 177 6.79 -3.87 4.80
CA MET A 177 7.28 -4.21 6.14
C MET A 177 6.20 -4.67 7.12
N PRO A 178 5.03 -4.00 7.22
CA PRO A 178 3.96 -4.41 8.15
C PRO A 178 3.45 -5.84 7.90
N HIS A 179 3.62 -6.33 6.67
CA HIS A 179 3.14 -7.64 6.22
C HIS A 179 4.26 -8.69 6.17
N GLN A 180 5.48 -8.33 6.57
CA GLN A 180 6.67 -9.18 6.51
C GLN A 180 6.86 -9.81 5.12
N ALA A 181 6.57 -9.06 4.06
CA ALA A 181 6.71 -9.54 2.69
C ALA A 181 8.19 -9.63 2.29
N LEU A 182 8.56 -10.65 1.52
CA LEU A 182 9.86 -10.68 0.87
C LEU A 182 9.94 -9.54 -0.14
N TYR A 183 10.89 -8.63 0.04
CA TYR A 183 11.12 -7.52 -0.88
C TYR A 183 12.20 -7.90 -1.90
N TYR A 184 11.81 -7.97 -3.17
CA TYR A 184 12.66 -8.43 -4.27
C TYR A 184 12.87 -7.33 -5.32
N HIS A 185 14.13 -7.01 -5.61
CA HIS A 185 14.50 -5.90 -6.50
C HIS A 185 15.92 -6.07 -7.06
N ASP A 186 16.38 -5.14 -7.90
CA ASP A 186 17.80 -5.07 -8.33
C ASP A 186 18.40 -3.68 -8.07
N GLY A 187 19.25 -3.60 -7.05
CA GLY A 187 19.77 -2.33 -6.51
C GLY A 187 18.72 -1.58 -5.70
N GLU A 188 19.10 -0.52 -5.00
CA GLU A 188 18.14 0.25 -4.19
C GLU A 188 18.52 1.73 -4.16
N SER A 189 17.85 2.56 -3.35
CA SER A 189 18.31 3.90 -2.98
C SER A 189 19.03 3.83 -1.64
N ILE A 190 19.91 4.79 -1.36
CA ILE A 190 20.56 4.91 -0.05
C ILE A 190 19.53 5.00 1.09
N PHE A 191 18.41 5.69 0.86
CA PHE A 191 17.32 5.78 1.85
C PHE A 191 16.62 4.44 2.06
N CYS A 192 16.41 3.65 1.01
CA CYS A 192 15.92 2.27 1.16
C CYS A 192 16.87 1.44 2.05
N THR A 193 18.19 1.54 1.82
CA THR A 193 19.20 0.88 2.67
C THR A 193 19.13 1.32 4.12
N GLN A 194 18.95 2.62 4.37
CA GLN A 194 18.79 3.16 5.72
C GLN A 194 17.55 2.57 6.42
N PHE A 195 16.41 2.49 5.73
CA PHE A 195 15.22 1.84 6.28
C PHE A 195 15.46 0.35 6.55
N ILE A 196 16.11 -0.37 5.63
CA ILE A 196 16.45 -1.80 5.83
C ILE A 196 17.29 -1.99 7.11
N ASN A 197 18.28 -1.13 7.34
CA ASN A 197 19.16 -1.23 8.50
C ASN A 197 18.47 -0.79 9.81
N VAL A 198 17.74 0.33 9.80
CA VAL A 198 17.05 0.85 11.00
C VAL A 198 15.95 -0.09 11.47
N TYR A 199 15.24 -0.73 10.54
CA TYR A 199 14.10 -1.61 10.84
C TYR A 199 14.46 -3.10 10.82
N ASP A 200 15.75 -3.43 10.78
CA ASP A 200 16.26 -4.80 10.73
C ASP A 200 15.55 -5.68 9.67
N TYR A 201 15.32 -5.11 8.50
CA TYR A 201 14.59 -5.78 7.41
C TYR A 201 15.50 -6.58 6.46
N SER A 202 16.77 -6.72 6.81
CA SER A 202 17.77 -7.36 5.96
C SER A 202 17.44 -8.82 5.65
N GLY A 203 16.82 -9.54 6.60
CA GLY A 203 16.40 -10.94 6.43
C GLY A 203 15.25 -11.17 5.45
N LEU A 204 14.64 -10.10 4.92
CA LEU A 204 13.54 -10.16 3.94
C LEU A 204 13.79 -9.25 2.73
N ASN A 205 15.04 -8.88 2.48
CA ASN A 205 15.42 -7.98 1.38
C ASN A 205 16.39 -8.66 0.42
N ILE A 206 15.95 -9.06 -0.77
CA ILE A 206 16.83 -9.63 -1.81
C ILE A 206 16.93 -8.64 -2.98
N GLY A 207 18.15 -8.30 -3.38
CA GLY A 207 18.39 -7.28 -4.43
C GLY A 207 19.34 -6.16 -4.02
N GLY A 208 19.60 -6.04 -2.71
CA GLY A 208 20.53 -5.08 -2.13
C GLY A 208 21.94 -5.19 -2.71
N LYS A 209 22.67 -4.07 -2.69
CA LYS A 209 24.01 -3.98 -3.29
C LYS A 209 24.99 -3.38 -2.29
N SER A 210 26.22 -3.87 -2.29
CA SER A 210 27.25 -3.49 -1.33
C SER A 210 27.67 -2.02 -1.42
N TYR A 211 27.45 -1.33 -2.55
CA TYR A 211 27.85 0.08 -2.72
C TYR A 211 27.07 1.05 -1.81
N PHE A 212 25.94 0.63 -1.23
CA PHE A 212 25.24 1.38 -0.16
C PHE A 212 25.41 0.77 1.23
N ASN A 213 26.31 -0.20 1.39
CA ASN A 213 26.46 -1.00 2.61
C ASN A 213 25.18 -1.75 3.01
N THR A 214 24.32 -2.10 2.05
CA THR A 214 23.20 -3.01 2.29
C THR A 214 23.73 -4.42 2.54
N PRO A 215 23.21 -5.16 3.53
CA PRO A 215 23.37 -6.60 3.57
C PRO A 215 22.96 -7.25 2.24
N VAL A 216 23.87 -7.98 1.61
CA VAL A 216 23.65 -8.58 0.29
C VAL A 216 23.33 -10.05 0.45
N HIS A 217 22.24 -10.48 -0.20
CA HIS A 217 21.87 -11.89 -0.33
C HIS A 217 22.14 -12.38 -1.76
N PRO A 218 22.33 -13.69 -1.96
CA PRO A 218 22.35 -14.27 -3.30
C PRO A 218 21.08 -13.92 -4.07
N HIS A 219 21.25 -13.14 -5.15
CA HIS A 219 20.18 -12.74 -6.06
C HIS A 219 20.14 -13.66 -7.27
N VAL A 220 18.95 -14.10 -7.69
CA VAL A 220 18.76 -14.97 -8.85
C VAL A 220 17.80 -14.31 -9.85
N ALA A 221 18.32 -14.02 -11.02
CA ALA A 221 17.61 -13.38 -12.11
C ALA A 221 18.32 -13.69 -13.44
N HIS A 222 17.66 -13.39 -14.54
CA HIS A 222 18.20 -13.55 -15.88
C HIS A 222 17.93 -12.30 -16.72
N ARG A 223 18.68 -12.16 -17.82
CA ARG A 223 18.54 -11.03 -18.75
C ARG A 223 17.89 -11.50 -20.04
N ASP A 224 16.75 -10.89 -20.39
CA ASP A 224 16.03 -11.11 -21.64
C ASP A 224 15.67 -9.74 -22.26
N ASN A 225 16.23 -9.42 -23.43
CA ASN A 225 15.87 -8.19 -24.14
C ASN A 225 14.57 -8.34 -24.95
N ARG A 226 14.01 -9.56 -25.03
CA ARG A 226 12.76 -9.90 -25.71
C ARG A 226 12.81 -9.60 -27.21
N GLY A 227 14.01 -9.61 -27.80
CA GLY A 227 14.26 -9.18 -29.18
C GLY A 227 14.09 -7.68 -29.41
N ARG A 228 14.01 -6.87 -28.35
CA ARG A 228 13.78 -5.42 -28.43
C ARG A 228 15.08 -4.64 -28.32
N ASN A 229 15.07 -3.45 -28.91
CA ASN A 229 16.16 -2.48 -28.84
C ASN A 229 16.08 -1.63 -27.55
N VAL A 230 16.19 -2.29 -26.39
CA VAL A 230 16.13 -1.65 -25.06
C VAL A 230 17.50 -1.65 -24.38
N ALA A 231 17.73 -0.69 -23.48
CA ALA A 231 18.95 -0.63 -22.69
C ALA A 231 19.06 -1.79 -21.69
N TYR A 232 20.30 -2.15 -21.31
CA TYR A 232 20.60 -3.32 -20.48
C TYR A 232 19.89 -3.30 -19.11
N GLU A 233 19.66 -2.12 -18.56
CA GLU A 233 19.00 -1.89 -17.27
C GLU A 233 17.48 -2.14 -17.36
N HIS A 234 16.96 -2.52 -18.52
CA HIS A 234 15.54 -2.78 -18.78
C HIS A 234 15.30 -4.22 -19.27
N THR A 235 16.27 -5.11 -19.08
CA THR A 235 16.22 -6.50 -19.55
C THR A 235 16.27 -7.53 -18.43
N GLU A 236 16.32 -7.15 -17.15
CA GLU A 236 16.36 -8.14 -16.07
C GLU A 236 14.99 -8.64 -15.66
N PHE A 237 14.85 -9.95 -15.52
CA PHE A 237 13.64 -10.61 -15.07
C PHE A 237 13.98 -11.63 -14.00
N THR A 238 12.98 -11.99 -13.21
CA THR A 238 13.05 -13.14 -12.30
C THR A 238 11.74 -13.92 -12.42
N SER A 239 11.59 -14.98 -11.63
CA SER A 239 10.40 -15.80 -11.60
C SER A 239 10.20 -16.38 -10.20
N GLY A 240 9.01 -16.93 -9.92
CA GLY A 240 8.75 -17.62 -8.66
C GLY A 240 9.77 -18.73 -8.36
N LYS A 241 10.24 -19.45 -9.39
CA LYS A 241 11.29 -20.46 -9.26
C LYS A 241 12.63 -19.85 -8.82
N GLU A 242 13.03 -18.75 -9.44
CA GLU A 242 14.30 -18.08 -9.14
C GLU A 242 14.26 -17.38 -7.78
N ILE A 243 13.13 -16.76 -7.42
CA ILE A 243 12.92 -16.17 -6.09
C ILE A 243 13.03 -17.24 -5.00
N ARG A 244 12.45 -18.43 -5.20
CA ARG A 244 12.61 -19.55 -4.27
C ARG A 244 14.05 -20.00 -4.14
N GLN A 245 14.78 -20.06 -5.25
CA GLN A 245 16.21 -20.39 -5.23
C GLN A 245 17.01 -19.33 -4.47
N ALA A 246 16.77 -18.04 -4.72
CA ALA A 246 17.41 -16.93 -4.03
C ALA A 246 17.15 -16.97 -2.52
N ALA A 247 15.89 -17.15 -2.12
CA ALA A 247 15.51 -17.28 -0.72
C ALA A 247 16.16 -18.49 -0.05
N GLY A 248 16.18 -19.65 -0.73
CA GLY A 248 16.86 -20.86 -0.23
C GLY A 248 18.36 -20.65 -0.04
N ASN A 249 19.05 -20.01 -1.00
CA ASN A 249 20.46 -19.66 -0.91
C ASN A 249 20.76 -18.68 0.25
N ALA A 250 19.80 -17.81 0.58
CA ALA A 250 19.88 -16.83 1.65
C ALA A 250 19.42 -17.37 3.02
N GLY A 251 18.86 -18.59 3.09
CA GLY A 251 18.26 -19.14 4.31
C GLY A 251 16.95 -18.44 4.73
N ILE A 252 16.27 -17.76 3.81
CA ILE A 252 15.04 -17.00 4.07
C ILE A 252 13.81 -17.92 3.90
N GLY A 253 12.98 -18.00 4.95
CA GLY A 253 11.74 -18.79 4.92
C GLY A 253 10.62 -18.12 4.12
N LEU A 254 9.98 -18.89 3.24
CA LEU A 254 8.89 -18.42 2.35
C LEU A 254 7.48 -18.75 2.86
N THR A 255 7.35 -19.01 4.16
CA THR A 255 6.07 -19.15 4.85
C THR A 255 5.94 -18.07 5.90
N TYR A 256 4.76 -17.48 6.03
CA TYR A 256 4.46 -16.51 7.08
C TYR A 256 2.97 -16.49 7.34
N ALA A 257 2.57 -16.75 8.59
CA ALA A 257 1.19 -16.60 9.01
C ALA A 257 0.86 -15.11 9.13
N ASN A 258 0.50 -14.50 7.99
CA ASN A 258 0.06 -13.11 8.00
C ASN A 258 -1.40 -13.05 8.45
N GLU A 259 -1.62 -12.58 9.67
CA GLU A 259 -2.93 -12.43 10.27
C GLU A 259 -3.59 -11.09 9.94
N THR A 260 -2.83 -10.13 9.38
CA THR A 260 -3.33 -8.78 9.09
C THR A 260 -3.47 -8.58 7.57
N PRO A 261 -4.71 -8.46 7.05
CA PRO A 261 -4.95 -8.04 5.68
C PRO A 261 -4.29 -6.69 5.35
N PHE A 262 -3.87 -6.53 4.09
CA PHE A 262 -3.30 -5.28 3.57
C PHE A 262 -4.34 -4.15 3.59
N PHE A 263 -5.60 -4.49 3.30
CA PHE A 263 -6.75 -3.61 3.43
C PHE A 263 -7.88 -4.35 4.14
N HIS A 264 -8.85 -3.62 4.69
CA HIS A 264 -10.08 -4.20 5.18
C HIS A 264 -10.99 -4.59 4.00
N PHE A 265 -11.32 -5.88 3.88
CA PHE A 265 -12.13 -6.44 2.79
C PHE A 265 -13.49 -6.93 3.28
N ALA A 266 -14.49 -6.91 2.39
CA ALA A 266 -15.78 -7.53 2.62
C ALA A 266 -15.63 -9.03 2.96
N ASP A 267 -16.33 -9.50 3.98
CA ASP A 267 -16.21 -10.88 4.49
C ASP A 267 -16.60 -11.92 3.42
N TYR A 268 -15.60 -12.72 3.00
CA TYR A 268 -15.78 -13.74 1.96
C TYR A 268 -16.73 -14.87 2.32
N ARG A 269 -16.99 -15.08 3.62
CA ARG A 269 -17.92 -16.11 4.10
C ARG A 269 -19.38 -15.71 3.86
N THR A 270 -19.62 -14.46 3.47
CA THR A 270 -20.95 -13.91 3.21
C THR A 270 -21.08 -13.47 1.74
N ALA A 271 -22.32 -13.13 1.36
CA ALA A 271 -22.60 -12.49 0.08
C ALA A 271 -22.28 -10.98 0.07
N ALA A 272 -21.65 -10.44 1.13
CA ALA A 272 -21.38 -9.01 1.25
C ALA A 272 -20.56 -8.47 0.07
N SER A 273 -20.99 -7.33 -0.43
CA SER A 273 -20.36 -6.54 -1.48
C SER A 273 -20.44 -5.08 -1.07
N ASN A 274 -19.35 -4.33 -1.22
CA ASN A 274 -19.42 -2.88 -1.07
C ASN A 274 -19.85 -2.28 -2.42
N ASP A 275 -21.15 -2.13 -2.63
CA ASP A 275 -21.69 -1.58 -3.87
C ASP A 275 -21.81 -0.04 -3.84
N LEU A 276 -21.37 0.61 -2.75
CA LEU A 276 -21.38 2.07 -2.55
C LEU A 276 -22.72 2.73 -2.96
N PRO A 277 -23.85 2.35 -2.35
CA PRO A 277 -25.16 2.85 -2.74
C PRO A 277 -25.25 4.38 -2.57
N GLY A 278 -25.68 5.07 -3.62
CA GLY A 278 -25.81 6.53 -3.63
C GLY A 278 -24.50 7.31 -3.79
N ALA A 279 -23.36 6.62 -3.87
CA ALA A 279 -22.08 7.26 -4.13
C ALA A 279 -21.98 7.79 -5.57
N PRO A 280 -21.16 8.83 -5.82
CA PRO A 280 -20.90 9.30 -7.18
C PRO A 280 -20.37 8.17 -8.08
N ALA A 281 -20.80 8.18 -9.34
CA ALA A 281 -20.27 7.26 -10.34
C ALA A 281 -18.84 7.64 -10.71
N ALA A 282 -17.95 6.66 -10.77
CA ALA A 282 -16.56 6.81 -11.18
C ALA A 282 -16.28 5.86 -12.33
N LYS A 283 -16.59 6.32 -13.54
CA LYS A 283 -16.44 5.51 -14.77
C LYS A 283 -15.01 5.56 -15.30
N THR A 284 -14.32 6.69 -15.14
CA THR A 284 -12.98 6.90 -15.68
C THR A 284 -12.13 7.69 -14.71
N ILE A 285 -11.24 7.01 -14.01
CA ILE A 285 -10.30 7.61 -13.06
C ILE A 285 -9.06 8.04 -13.83
N SER A 286 -8.66 9.30 -13.73
CA SER A 286 -7.42 9.83 -14.32
C SER A 286 -6.48 10.30 -13.21
N ILE A 287 -5.32 9.65 -13.13
CA ILE A 287 -4.28 9.87 -12.12
C ILE A 287 -3.05 10.45 -12.82
N THR A 288 -2.52 11.55 -12.29
CA THR A 288 -1.27 12.14 -12.77
C THR A 288 -0.22 12.00 -11.67
N HIS A 289 0.89 11.33 -11.97
CA HIS A 289 2.06 11.31 -11.10
C HIS A 289 3.09 12.37 -11.54
N SER A 290 3.16 12.63 -12.85
CA SER A 290 3.89 13.73 -13.48
C SER A 290 3.33 13.96 -14.89
N GLU A 291 3.78 15.02 -15.56
CA GLU A 291 3.41 15.31 -16.96
C GLU A 291 3.56 14.08 -17.89
N SER A 292 4.63 13.31 -17.69
CA SER A 292 4.97 12.16 -18.54
C SER A 292 4.42 10.83 -18.03
N TYR A 293 3.96 10.75 -16.78
CA TYR A 293 3.49 9.51 -16.15
C TYR A 293 2.08 9.73 -15.61
N ARG A 294 1.12 9.30 -16.43
CA ARG A 294 -0.32 9.39 -16.18
C ARG A 294 -0.95 8.02 -16.34
N THR A 295 -1.88 7.72 -15.45
CA THR A 295 -2.61 6.45 -15.39
C THR A 295 -4.10 6.73 -15.54
N ARG A 296 -4.79 5.90 -16.32
CA ARG A 296 -6.24 5.92 -16.48
C ARG A 296 -6.82 4.56 -16.15
N LEU A 297 -7.91 4.55 -15.39
CA LEU A 297 -8.66 3.34 -15.07
C LEU A 297 -10.11 3.50 -15.49
N SER A 298 -10.56 2.64 -16.40
CA SER A 298 -11.89 2.70 -17.00
C SER A 298 -12.75 1.54 -16.48
N TYR A 299 -13.88 1.83 -15.84
CA TYR A 299 -14.76 0.82 -15.26
C TYR A 299 -15.51 0.03 -16.33
N ASN A 300 -15.45 -1.30 -16.22
CA ASN A 300 -16.24 -2.23 -17.02
C ASN A 300 -17.34 -2.84 -16.15
N SER A 301 -18.59 -2.46 -16.37
CA SER A 301 -19.74 -2.95 -15.60
C SER A 301 -19.98 -4.46 -15.76
N TRP A 302 -19.69 -5.04 -16.92
CA TRP A 302 -19.86 -6.47 -17.18
C TRP A 302 -18.88 -7.31 -16.38
N GLY A 303 -17.62 -6.86 -16.30
CA GLY A 303 -16.58 -7.51 -15.50
C GLY A 303 -16.52 -7.06 -14.04
N ARG A 304 -17.32 -6.04 -13.68
CA ARG A 304 -17.30 -5.35 -12.38
C ARG A 304 -15.89 -4.94 -11.92
N SER A 305 -15.04 -4.53 -12.87
CA SER A 305 -13.61 -4.25 -12.66
C SER A 305 -13.15 -3.02 -13.44
N TYR A 306 -12.05 -2.40 -13.04
CA TYR A 306 -11.38 -1.29 -13.72
C TYR A 306 -10.27 -1.80 -14.63
N LYS A 307 -10.27 -1.38 -15.89
CA LYS A 307 -9.21 -1.67 -16.87
C LYS A 307 -8.13 -0.60 -16.82
N LEU A 308 -6.87 -1.01 -16.75
CA LEU A 308 -5.73 -0.11 -16.63
C LEU A 308 -5.21 0.32 -18.01
N GLU A 309 -4.98 1.62 -18.15
CA GLU A 309 -4.31 2.27 -19.27
C GLU A 309 -3.22 3.19 -18.73
N MET A 310 -2.06 3.22 -19.38
CA MET A 310 -0.96 4.10 -19.00
C MET A 310 -0.56 4.98 -20.18
N TYR A 311 -0.29 6.25 -19.89
CA TYR A 311 0.19 7.18 -20.89
C TYR A 311 1.60 6.80 -21.35
N ASN A 312 1.77 6.72 -22.66
CA ASN A 312 3.05 6.53 -23.32
C ASN A 312 3.50 7.86 -23.94
N ARG A 313 4.52 8.48 -23.34
CA ARG A 313 5.06 9.77 -23.81
C ARG A 313 5.59 9.69 -25.23
N SER A 314 6.31 8.63 -25.58
CA SER A 314 6.88 8.46 -26.92
C SER A 314 5.81 8.40 -28.00
N LYS A 315 4.64 7.83 -27.70
CA LYS A 315 3.50 7.70 -28.63
C LYS A 315 2.46 8.81 -28.48
N LYS A 316 2.58 9.63 -27.44
CA LYS A 316 1.64 10.70 -27.06
C LYS A 316 0.19 10.22 -26.87
N ALA A 317 0.00 8.98 -26.41
CA ALA A 317 -1.32 8.37 -26.25
C ALA A 317 -1.40 7.51 -24.99
N TYR A 318 -2.62 7.28 -24.49
CA TYR A 318 -2.88 6.21 -23.52
C TYR A 318 -2.87 4.87 -24.25
N GLU A 319 -2.25 3.86 -23.64
CA GLU A 319 -2.23 2.50 -24.15
C GLU A 319 -2.79 1.56 -23.10
N ASN A 320 -3.48 0.50 -23.54
CA ASN A 320 -3.86 -0.59 -22.65
C ASN A 320 -2.61 -1.14 -21.97
N THR A 321 -2.59 -1.15 -20.64
CA THR A 321 -1.53 -1.81 -19.89
C THR A 321 -1.79 -3.31 -19.95
N VAL A 322 -1.01 -4.02 -20.75
CA VAL A 322 -1.12 -5.47 -20.94
C VAL A 322 0.01 -6.20 -20.24
N ASP A 323 -0.27 -7.40 -19.75
CA ASP A 323 0.78 -8.34 -19.36
C ASP A 323 1.29 -9.04 -20.62
N GLU A 324 2.56 -8.86 -20.94
CA GLU A 324 3.17 -9.39 -22.15
C GLU A 324 3.07 -10.92 -22.26
N LEU A 325 3.11 -11.66 -21.14
CA LEU A 325 3.01 -13.12 -21.16
C LEU A 325 1.65 -13.62 -21.63
N THR A 326 0.60 -12.85 -21.36
CA THR A 326 -0.79 -13.28 -21.62
C THR A 326 -1.46 -12.50 -22.73
N GLY A 327 -0.92 -11.33 -23.10
CA GLY A 327 -1.56 -10.37 -24.00
C GLY A 327 -2.84 -9.73 -23.44
N LYS A 328 -3.19 -9.98 -22.18
CA LYS A 328 -4.42 -9.48 -21.55
C LYS A 328 -4.17 -8.13 -20.88
N GLN A 329 -5.13 -7.22 -21.04
CA GLN A 329 -5.15 -5.96 -20.31
C GLN A 329 -5.36 -6.21 -18.82
N LEU A 330 -4.61 -5.48 -17.99
CA LEU A 330 -4.72 -5.55 -16.54
C LEU A 330 -6.07 -5.00 -16.07
N THR A 331 -6.66 -5.70 -15.10
CA THR A 331 -7.93 -5.33 -14.47
C THR A 331 -7.86 -5.44 -12.96
N PHE A 332 -8.56 -4.55 -12.26
CA PHE A 332 -8.60 -4.49 -10.79
C PHE A 332 -10.04 -4.35 -10.28
N ASP A 333 -10.37 -5.05 -9.21
CA ASP A 333 -11.67 -4.94 -8.53
C ASP A 333 -11.77 -3.64 -7.73
N ASN A 334 -10.63 -3.21 -7.18
CA ASN A 334 -10.51 -1.99 -6.40
C ASN A 334 -9.39 -1.10 -6.94
N VAL A 335 -9.61 0.21 -6.89
CA VAL A 335 -8.57 1.23 -7.08
C VAL A 335 -8.53 2.09 -5.83
N VAL A 336 -7.36 2.22 -5.24
CA VAL A 336 -7.10 3.09 -4.10
C VAL A 336 -6.14 4.19 -4.54
N VAL A 337 -6.53 5.43 -4.36
CA VAL A 337 -5.68 6.60 -4.61
C VAL A 337 -5.44 7.29 -3.28
N CYS A 338 -4.19 7.30 -2.84
CA CYS A 338 -3.75 7.98 -1.62
C CYS A 338 -2.90 9.18 -1.99
N PHE A 339 -3.37 10.36 -1.62
CA PHE A 339 -2.60 11.59 -1.80
C PHE A 339 -1.68 11.83 -0.61
N ALA A 340 -0.42 12.11 -0.90
CA ALA A 340 0.63 12.32 0.09
C ALA A 340 1.51 13.48 -0.33
N ASP A 341 2.21 14.10 0.62
CA ASP A 341 3.32 14.96 0.26
C ASP A 341 4.49 14.08 -0.23
N ILE A 342 4.87 14.27 -1.50
CA ILE A 342 5.99 13.57 -2.12
C ILE A 342 7.02 14.59 -2.56
N ALA A 343 8.25 14.47 -2.09
CA ALA A 343 9.32 15.39 -2.46
C ALA A 343 10.67 14.68 -2.47
N ALA A 344 11.63 15.22 -3.22
CA ALA A 344 13.01 14.77 -3.12
C ALA A 344 13.50 14.86 -1.67
N TYR A 345 14.20 13.83 -1.21
CA TYR A 345 14.95 13.89 0.05
C TYR A 345 15.85 15.13 0.06
N ALA A 346 15.97 15.77 1.21
CA ALA A 346 16.83 16.94 1.35
C ALA A 346 18.32 16.59 1.21
N GLY A 347 19.13 17.60 0.92
CA GLY A 347 20.54 17.44 0.57
C GLY A 347 20.73 16.99 -0.88
N ASP A 348 21.93 16.48 -1.19
CA ASP A 348 22.25 15.92 -2.50
C ASP A 348 21.72 14.48 -2.62
N SER A 349 20.40 14.37 -2.75
CA SER A 349 19.70 13.10 -2.85
C SER A 349 19.66 12.53 -4.26
N HIS A 350 20.22 13.23 -5.26
CA HIS A 350 20.03 12.91 -6.69
C HIS A 350 18.55 12.72 -7.08
N ASP A 351 17.66 13.50 -6.48
CA ASP A 351 16.20 13.47 -6.72
C ASP A 351 15.50 12.16 -6.28
N VAL A 352 16.08 11.38 -5.35
CA VAL A 352 15.33 10.28 -4.71
C VAL A 352 14.14 10.87 -3.95
N GLN A 353 12.93 10.40 -4.27
CA GLN A 353 11.70 10.91 -3.68
C GLN A 353 11.41 10.22 -2.34
N SER A 354 10.83 10.98 -1.41
CA SER A 354 10.31 10.53 -0.13
C SER A 354 8.80 10.74 -0.11
N VAL A 355 8.07 9.79 0.47
CA VAL A 355 6.63 9.89 0.75
C VAL A 355 6.47 10.16 2.25
N ASN A 356 5.80 11.26 2.62
CA ASN A 356 5.53 11.57 4.01
C ASN A 356 4.35 10.73 4.56
N TYR A 357 4.63 9.48 4.94
CA TYR A 357 3.62 8.55 5.45
C TYR A 357 2.95 8.99 6.76
N VAL A 358 3.73 9.59 7.66
CA VAL A 358 3.27 9.96 9.01
C VAL A 358 2.19 11.03 8.96
N ALA A 359 2.23 11.93 7.97
CA ALA A 359 1.21 12.95 7.80
C ALA A 359 -0.16 12.39 7.38
N GLY A 360 -0.21 11.18 6.83
CA GLY A 360 -1.42 10.66 6.19
C GLY A 360 -1.84 11.54 5.00
N GLY A 361 -3.12 11.44 4.62
CA GLY A 361 -3.68 12.32 3.60
C GLY A 361 -5.06 11.89 3.15
N GLN A 362 -5.56 12.53 2.09
CA GLN A 362 -6.86 12.21 1.53
C GLN A 362 -6.78 10.92 0.69
N ALA A 363 -7.82 10.11 0.77
CA ALA A 363 -7.92 8.82 0.08
C ALA A 363 -9.21 8.73 -0.73
N TYR A 364 -9.12 8.03 -1.86
CA TYR A 364 -10.25 7.64 -2.69
C TYR A 364 -10.24 6.13 -2.87
N LEU A 365 -11.34 5.49 -2.48
CA LEU A 365 -11.62 4.10 -2.80
C LEU A 365 -12.62 4.06 -3.95
N PHE A 366 -12.21 3.45 -5.05
CA PHE A 366 -13.09 3.13 -6.16
C PHE A 366 -13.34 1.64 -6.20
N THR A 367 -14.61 1.26 -6.19
CA THR A 367 -15.03 -0.12 -6.30
C THR A 367 -16.43 -0.19 -6.88
N ARG A 368 -16.71 -1.23 -7.67
CA ARG A 368 -18.01 -1.44 -8.34
C ARG A 368 -18.55 -0.24 -9.13
N GLY A 369 -17.67 0.63 -9.63
CA GLY A 369 -18.04 1.79 -10.44
C GLY A 369 -18.45 3.02 -9.61
N GLY A 370 -18.38 2.95 -8.28
CA GLY A 370 -18.59 4.07 -7.36
C GLY A 370 -17.28 4.54 -6.73
N VAL A 371 -17.35 5.67 -6.03
CA VAL A 371 -16.22 6.27 -5.29
C VAL A 371 -16.62 6.62 -3.87
N GLN A 372 -15.76 6.27 -2.91
CA GLN A 372 -15.84 6.69 -1.53
C GLN A 372 -14.62 7.55 -1.21
N VAL A 373 -14.86 8.75 -0.70
CA VAL A 373 -13.82 9.69 -0.28
C VAL A 373 -13.59 9.55 1.22
N GLY A 374 -12.36 9.74 1.66
CA GLY A 374 -12.01 9.80 3.06
C GLY A 374 -10.52 10.08 3.22
N ARG A 375 -9.86 9.38 4.14
CA ARG A 375 -8.47 9.62 4.50
C ARG A 375 -7.70 8.32 4.67
N TRP A 376 -6.39 8.39 4.54
CA TRP A 376 -5.51 7.28 4.88
C TRP A 376 -4.55 7.68 6.01
N GLU A 377 -4.14 6.69 6.79
CA GLU A 377 -3.16 6.85 7.86
C GLU A 377 -2.07 5.78 7.78
N LYS A 378 -0.84 6.20 8.05
CA LYS A 378 0.28 5.28 8.29
C LYS A 378 1.28 5.95 9.25
N PRO A 379 0.98 6.01 10.56
CA PRO A 379 1.71 6.85 11.50
C PRO A 379 3.14 6.36 11.80
N HIS A 380 3.49 5.13 11.41
CA HIS A 380 4.81 4.56 11.61
C HIS A 380 5.23 3.67 10.42
N PRO A 381 6.53 3.59 10.07
CA PRO A 381 7.02 2.75 8.96
C PRO A 381 6.66 1.27 9.06
N THR A 382 6.54 0.72 10.27
CA THR A 382 6.13 -0.68 10.50
C THR A 382 4.62 -0.87 10.70
N HIS A 383 3.84 0.22 10.74
CA HIS A 383 2.37 0.11 10.82
C HIS A 383 1.76 -0.02 9.42
N PRO A 384 0.67 -0.81 9.27
CA PRO A 384 -0.05 -0.92 8.02
C PRO A 384 -0.67 0.41 7.61
N LEU A 385 -0.84 0.63 6.31
CA LEU A 385 -1.64 1.72 5.79
C LEU A 385 -3.12 1.37 5.99
N LYS A 386 -3.88 2.28 6.60
CA LYS A 386 -5.32 2.12 6.82
C LYS A 386 -6.10 3.20 6.09
N LEU A 387 -7.30 2.85 5.64
CA LEU A 387 -8.22 3.75 4.95
C LEU A 387 -9.44 3.98 5.83
N TYR A 388 -9.83 5.23 6.02
CA TYR A 388 -10.99 5.60 6.81
C TYR A 388 -11.95 6.48 6.01
N THR A 389 -13.24 6.26 6.19
CA THR A 389 -14.29 7.16 5.73
C THR A 389 -14.13 8.55 6.37
N GLU A 390 -14.84 9.55 5.84
CA GLU A 390 -14.94 10.87 6.48
C GLU A 390 -15.53 10.81 7.90
N THR A 391 -16.34 9.78 8.20
CA THR A 391 -16.92 9.54 9.52
C THR A 391 -15.99 8.78 10.48
N GLY A 392 -14.83 8.30 10.01
CA GLY A 392 -13.82 7.63 10.82
C GLY A 392 -13.92 6.10 10.87
N GLU A 393 -14.84 5.49 10.12
CA GLU A 393 -14.94 4.03 9.99
C GLU A 393 -13.89 3.51 8.99
N GLU A 394 -13.37 2.30 9.18
CA GLU A 394 -12.42 1.72 8.23
C GLU A 394 -13.13 1.40 6.89
N MET A 395 -12.60 1.89 5.78
CA MET A 395 -13.19 1.64 4.46
C MET A 395 -13.13 0.15 4.11
N THR A 396 -14.21 -0.37 3.53
CA THR A 396 -14.30 -1.78 3.13
C THR A 396 -14.10 -1.93 1.63
N LEU A 397 -13.05 -2.63 1.21
CA LEU A 397 -12.81 -3.00 -0.19
C LEU A 397 -13.66 -4.21 -0.57
N ASN A 398 -14.00 -4.33 -1.86
CA ASN A 398 -14.49 -5.61 -2.36
C ASN A 398 -13.35 -6.61 -2.47
N ARG A 399 -13.69 -7.89 -2.38
CA ARG A 399 -12.75 -8.98 -2.61
C ARG A 399 -12.17 -8.90 -4.03
N GLY A 400 -10.88 -9.21 -4.17
CA GLY A 400 -10.19 -9.27 -5.45
C GLY A 400 -8.98 -8.34 -5.55
N LYS A 401 -8.55 -8.06 -6.78
CA LYS A 401 -7.29 -7.36 -7.04
C LYS A 401 -7.38 -5.88 -6.76
N THR A 402 -6.30 -5.31 -6.22
CA THR A 402 -6.24 -3.89 -5.90
C THR A 402 -5.11 -3.19 -6.64
N TYR A 403 -5.40 -2.03 -7.21
CA TYR A 403 -4.38 -1.09 -7.68
C TYR A 403 -4.28 0.06 -6.68
N LEU A 404 -3.09 0.29 -6.13
CA LEU A 404 -2.80 1.36 -5.18
C LEU A 404 -1.90 2.41 -5.83
N ALA A 405 -2.40 3.63 -5.98
CA ALA A 405 -1.60 4.77 -6.40
C ALA A 405 -1.27 5.68 -5.22
N LEU A 406 0.03 5.92 -5.00
CA LEU A 406 0.52 7.02 -4.17
C LEU A 406 0.77 8.23 -5.05
N VAL A 407 0.00 9.29 -4.82
CA VAL A 407 -0.01 10.48 -5.66
C VAL A 407 0.47 11.68 -4.86
N ASP A 408 1.32 12.49 -5.48
CA ASP A 408 1.79 13.73 -4.87
C ASP A 408 0.62 14.71 -4.76
N ASN A 409 0.46 15.35 -3.60
CA ASN A 409 -0.50 16.42 -3.42
C ASN A 409 -0.31 17.59 -4.41
N ASP A 410 0.88 17.76 -5.00
CA ASP A 410 1.09 18.73 -6.09
C ASP A 410 0.24 18.41 -7.34
N GLU A 411 -0.17 17.15 -7.52
CA GLU A 411 -0.95 16.68 -8.68
C GLU A 411 -2.46 16.60 -8.41
N TRP A 412 -2.91 17.08 -7.24
CA TRP A 412 -4.32 17.06 -6.83
C TRP A 412 -5.26 17.66 -7.88
N SER A 413 -4.90 18.81 -8.44
CA SER A 413 -5.72 19.50 -9.46
C SER A 413 -5.79 18.76 -10.79
N ASN A 414 -4.91 17.77 -11.02
CA ASN A 414 -4.86 16.97 -12.24
C ASN A 414 -5.59 15.62 -12.09
N PHE A 415 -6.17 15.35 -10.92
CA PHE A 415 -6.95 14.14 -10.63
C PHE A 415 -8.43 14.34 -10.95
N SER A 416 -9.06 13.31 -11.54
CA SER A 416 -10.50 13.30 -11.85
C SER A 416 -11.04 11.87 -11.93
N TYR A 417 -12.35 11.68 -11.76
CA TYR A 417 -13.01 10.37 -11.82
C TYR A 417 -14.47 10.43 -12.30
#